data_AF-A0A951V7C2-F1
#
_entry.id   AF-A0A951V7C2-F1
#
_cell.length_a   1.000
_cell.length_b   1.000
_cell.length_c   1.000
_cell.angle_alpha   90.00
_cell.angle_beta   90.00
_cell.angle_gamma   90.00
#
_symmetry.space_group_name_H-M   'P 1'
#
loop_
_entity.id
_entity.type
_entity.pdbx_description
1 polymer ?
#
loop_
_entity_poly.entity_id
_entity_poly.type
_entity_poly.pdbx_seq_one_letter_code
_entity_poly.pdbx_strand_id
1 'polypeptide(L)' 'MLFLLAILIGVLYGAAVYLLLRRNIFKLILGLIFLGHATNMLLFVAGGLTSGRPAFLRGL' A
#
# COMPACT_ATOMS: atom_id res chain seq x y z
N MET A 1 -15.24 3.85 -3.38
CA MET A 1 -13.96 3.95 -2.65
C MET A 1 -12.99 2.83 -3.02
N LEU A 2 -13.39 1.55 -2.95
CA LEU A 2 -12.52 0.41 -3.25
C LEU A 2 -11.83 0.48 -4.63
N PHE A 3 -12.54 0.90 -5.69
CA PHE A 3 -11.94 1.08 -7.02
C PHE A 3 -10.77 2.08 -7.02
N LEU A 4 -10.89 3.20 -6.31
CA LEU A 4 -9.83 4.21 -6.23
C LEU A 4 -8.60 3.66 -5.49
N LEU A 5 -8.83 2.93 -4.40
CA LEU A 5 -7.77 2.22 -3.66
C LEU A 5 -7.11 1.14 -4.52
N ALA A 6 -7.88 0.36 -5.28
CA ALA A 6 -7.34 -0.67 -6.16
C ALA A 6 -6.40 -0.08 -7.23
N ILE A 7 -6.82 1.03 -7.86
CA ILE A 7 -5.98 1.75 -8.83
C ILE A 7 -4.72 2.30 -8.14
N LEU A 8 -4.87 2.94 -6.99
CA LEU A 8 -3.75 3.51 -6.24
C LEU A 8 -2.72 2.42 -5.84
N ILE A 9 -3.18 1.30 -5.30
CA ILE A 9 -2.33 0.16 -4.93
C ILE A 9 -1.62 -0.38 -6.17
N GLY A 10 -2.34 -0.55 -7.29
CA GLY A 10 -1.75 -1.00 -8.55
C GLY A 10 -0.66 -0.07 -9.07
N VAL A 11 -0.88 1.25 -9.02
CA VAL A 11 0.11 2.26 -9.42
C VAL A 11 1.32 2.22 -8.49
N LEU A 12 1.13 2.11 -7.17
CA LEU A 12 2.24 2.01 -6.22
C LEU A 12 3.08 0.74 -6.46
N TYR A 13 2.46 -0.42 -6.69
CA TYR A 13 3.18 -1.65 -7.00
C TYR A 13 3.90 -1.55 -8.36
N GLY A 14 3.25 -0.98 -9.38
CA GLY A 14 3.88 -0.74 -10.69
C GLY A 14 5.11 0.15 -10.58
N ALA A 15 5.00 1.27 -9.85
CA ALA A 15 6.12 2.18 -9.59
C ALA A 15 7.23 1.52 -8.76
N ALA A 16 6.88 0.77 -7.72
CA ALA A 16 7.84 0.03 -6.89
C ALA A 16 8.66 -0.95 -7.73
N VAL A 17 7.98 -1.81 -8.50
CA VAL A 17 8.64 -2.80 -9.38
C VAL A 17 9.51 -2.09 -10.41
N TYR A 18 9.01 -1.05 -11.07
CA TYR A 18 9.80 -0.26 -12.03
C TYR A 18 11.08 0.30 -11.41
N LEU A 19 11.01 0.83 -10.19
CA LEU A 19 12.15 1.41 -9.47
C LEU A 19 13.16 0.34 -9.02
N LEU A 20 12.69 -0.84 -8.60
CA LEU A 20 13.54 -1.97 -8.20
C LEU A 20 14.39 -2.51 -9.36
N LEU A 21 13.84 -2.51 -10.58
CA LEU A 21 14.57 -2.95 -11.78
C LEU A 21 15.65 -1.96 -12.24
N ARG A 22 15.71 -0.76 -11.65
CA ARG A 22 16.60 0.31 -12.11
C ARG A 22 17.99 0.12 -11.50
N ARG A 23 19.04 0.24 -12.32
CA ARG A 23 20.47 0.14 -11.91
C ARG A 23 20.96 1.37 -11.15
N ASN A 24 20.23 1.80 -10.12
CA ASN A 24 20.61 2.90 -9.22
C ASN A 24 20.11 2.56 -7.82
N ILE A 25 21.03 2.50 -6.86
CA ILE A 25 20.74 2.13 -5.47
C ILE A 25 19.71 3.05 -4.82
N PHE A 26 19.77 4.37 -5.03
CA PHE A 26 18.76 5.28 -4.51
C PHE A 26 17.36 4.96 -5.04
N LYS A 27 17.26 4.63 -6.34
CA LYS A 27 15.98 4.25 -6.95
C LYS A 27 15.49 2.91 -6.42
N LEU A 28 16.39 1.95 -6.17
CA LEU A 28 16.05 0.68 -5.54
C LEU A 28 15.48 0.89 -4.13
N ILE A 29 16.13 1.72 -3.31
CA ILE A 29 15.64 2.06 -1.95
C ILE A 29 14.25 2.70 -2.02
N LEU A 30 14.05 3.67 -2.92
CA LEU A 30 12.72 4.24 -3.14
C LEU A 30 11.72 3.17 -3.56
N GLY A 31 12.09 2.26 -4.47
CA GLY A 31 11.25 1.13 -4.86
C GLY A 31 10.81 0.27 -3.68
N LEU A 32 11.72 -0.03 -2.75
CA LEU A 32 11.40 -0.77 -1.51
C LEU A 32 10.44 0.01 -0.60
N ILE A 33 10.64 1.32 -0.44
CA ILE A 33 9.75 2.19 0.35
C ILE A 33 8.35 2.18 -0.26
N PHE A 34 8.23 2.37 -1.57
CA PHE A 34 6.95 2.32 -2.29
C PHE A 34 6.28 0.95 -2.15
N LEU A 35 7.03 -0.15 -2.23
CA LEU A 35 6.52 -1.51 -2.05
C LEU A 35 5.91 -1.71 -0.66
N GLY A 36 6.58 -1.22 0.38
CA GLY A 36 6.08 -1.27 1.77
C GLY A 36 4.77 -0.49 1.93
N HIS A 37 4.69 0.72 1.37
CA HIS A 37 3.45 1.50 1.40
C HIS A 37 2.30 0.83 0.62
N ALA A 38 2.58 0.26 -0.54
CA ALA A 38 1.60 -0.49 -1.32
C ALA A 38 1.04 -1.68 -0.53
N THR A 39 1.93 -2.44 0.13
CA THR A 39 1.58 -3.60 0.95
C THR A 39 0.74 -3.19 2.16
N ASN A 40 1.10 -2.09 2.84
CA ASN A 40 0.30 -1.56 3.96
C ASN A 40 -1.12 -1.18 3.52
N MET A 41 -1.27 -0.52 2.38
CA MET A 41 -2.60 -0.20 1.84
C MET A 41 -3.37 -1.46 1.44
N LEU A 42 -2.71 -2.45 0.83
CA LEU A 42 -3.31 -3.72 0.48
C LEU A 42 -3.83 -4.46 1.72
N LEU A 43 -3.05 -4.47 2.81
CA LEU A 43 -3.46 -5.06 4.09
C LEU A 43 -4.70 -4.39 4.66
N PHE A 44 -4.79 -3.05 4.60
CA PHE A 44 -6.00 -2.36 5.03
C PHE A 44 -7.22 -2.75 4.21
N VAL A 45 -7.09 -2.87 2.89
CA VAL A 45 -8.19 -3.31 2.02
C VAL A 45 -8.57 -4.77 2.30
N ALA A 46 -7.58 -5.66 2.46
CA ALA A 46 -7.79 -7.08 2.73
C ALA A 46 -8.41 -7.35 4.11
N GLY A 47 -8.06 -6.55 5.12
CA GLY A 47 -8.61 -6.64 6.47
C GLY A 47 -10.04 -6.09 6.62
N GLY A 48 -10.61 -5.52 5.55
CA GLY A 48 -11.93 -4.91 5.54
C GLY A 48 -11.91 -3.45 6.00
N LEU A 49 -12.21 -2.54 5.07
CA LEU A 49 -12.36 -1.12 5.37
C LEU A 49 -13.65 -0.88 6.19
N THR A 50 -13.52 -0.86 7.52
CA THR A 50 -14.59 -0.37 8.42
C THR A 50 -14.45 1.14 8.59
N SER A 51 -15.44 1.90 8.13
CA SER A 51 -15.52 3.33 8.38
C SER A 51 -16.19 3.61 9.73
N GLY A 52 -15.60 4.50 10.52
CA GLY A 52 -16.26 5.11 11.68
C GLY A 52 -16.29 4.31 12.98
N ARG A 53 -15.56 3.19 13.09
CA ARG A 53 -15.43 2.45 14.35
C ARG A 53 -13.97 2.07 14.63
N PRO A 54 -13.34 2.61 15.68
CA PRO A 54 -12.00 2.18 16.07
C PRO A 54 -12.01 0.71 16.49
N ALA A 55 -11.03 -0.06 16.02
CA ALA A 55 -10.97 -1.51 16.23
C ALA A 55 -10.90 -1.94 17.71
N PHE A 56 -10.52 -1.03 18.61
CA PHE A 56 -10.27 -1.31 20.03
C PHE A 56 -11.45 -1.01 20.98
N LEU A 57 -12.51 -0.32 20.54
CA LEU A 57 -13.66 0.03 21.39
C LEU A 57 -14.80 -1.00 21.36
N ARG A 58 -14.51 -2.27 21.07
CA ARG A 58 -15.54 -3.30 20.88
C ARG A 58 -16.07 -3.93 22.19
N GLY A 59 -15.72 -3.42 23.37
CA GLY A 59 -15.97 -4.10 24.65
C GLY A 59 -16.09 -3.25 25.93
N LEU A 60 -16.42 -1.97 25.83
CA LEU A 60 -16.89 -1.11 26.94
C LEU A 60 -18.23 -0.49 26.54
#